data_AF-A0A1U7LLE2-F1
#
_entry.id   AF-A0A1U7LLE2-F1
#
_cell.length_a   1.000
_cell.length_b   1.000
_cell.length_c   1.000
_cell.angle_alpha   90.00
_cell.angle_beta   90.00
_cell.angle_gamma   90.00
#
_symmetry.space_group_name_H-M   'P 1'
#
loop_
_entity.id
_entity.type
_entity.pdbx_description
1 polymer ?
#
loop_
_entity_poly.entity_id
_entity_poly.type
_entity_poly.pdbx_seq_one_letter_code
_entity_poly.pdbx_strand_id
1 'polypeptide(L)'
;MDSVVILRFLTGMVTSQNQLQSNEDNTVGPLSLLKQVVQSQSTRAELYHEYELAFEEYLDGKIQAEELSLIVGITTDGFNQVSLRINGIENALQMMDQDSIAALTRQLQEREREKLQLTVQLQIQQQGKLDGWQAELDRLEKERTVLIGKINEILMEINAEISELTMAEDMSVSV
;
A
#
# COMPACT_ATOMS: atom_id res chain seq x y z
N MET A 1 19.34 8.36 -13.47
CA MET A 1 19.29 9.02 -12.15
C MET A 1 20.18 8.23 -11.23
N ASP A 2 20.93 8.86 -10.33
CA ASP A 2 21.83 8.16 -9.40
C ASP A 2 21.03 7.38 -8.33
N SER A 3 21.37 6.13 -8.06
CA SER A 3 20.77 5.28 -7.00
C SER A 3 20.80 5.96 -5.62
N VAL A 4 21.78 6.85 -5.40
CA VAL A 4 21.92 7.67 -4.17
C VAL A 4 20.83 8.74 -4.05
N VAL A 5 20.31 9.24 -5.17
CA VAL A 5 19.22 10.23 -5.21
C VAL A 5 17.90 9.56 -4.82
N ILE A 6 17.66 8.35 -5.30
CA ILE A 6 16.48 7.53 -4.94
C ILE A 6 16.54 7.19 -3.45
N LEU A 7 17.68 6.71 -2.93
CA LEU A 7 17.82 6.38 -1.50
C LEU A 7 17.59 7.58 -0.57
N ARG A 8 18.07 8.78 -0.95
CA ARG A 8 17.82 10.02 -0.19
C ARG A 8 16.37 10.48 -0.29
N PHE A 9 15.72 10.26 -1.42
CA PHE A 9 14.29 10.54 -1.58
C PHE A 9 13.44 9.59 -0.74
N LEU A 10 13.73 8.30 -0.73
CA LEU A 10 13.04 7.28 0.07
C LEU A 10 13.21 7.51 1.57
N THR A 11 14.45 7.76 2.02
CA THR A 11 14.71 8.12 3.42
C THR A 11 14.00 9.44 3.78
N GLY A 12 13.99 10.40 2.86
CA GLY A 12 13.31 11.68 2.99
C GLY A 12 11.79 11.56 3.07
N MET A 13 11.14 10.70 2.28
CA MET A 13 9.69 10.49 2.31
C MET A 13 9.23 9.74 3.56
N VAL A 14 9.95 8.66 3.95
CA VAL A 14 9.67 7.91 5.18
C VAL A 14 9.86 8.81 6.43
N THR A 15 10.85 9.70 6.41
CA THR A 15 11.10 10.63 7.52
C THR A 15 10.15 11.83 7.51
N SER A 16 9.80 12.37 6.34
CA SER A 16 8.89 13.52 6.22
C SER A 16 7.44 13.16 6.53
N GLN A 17 7.00 11.94 6.23
CA GLN A 17 5.68 11.46 6.64
C GLN A 17 5.58 11.20 8.16
N ASN A 18 6.71 10.93 8.83
CA ASN A 18 6.78 10.86 10.30
C ASN A 18 6.79 12.24 11.00
N GLN A 19 6.99 13.34 10.25
CA GLN A 19 7.08 14.71 10.80
C GLN A 19 5.85 15.59 10.55
N LEU A 20 4.76 15.07 9.95
CA LEU A 20 3.51 15.81 9.80
C LEU A 20 2.53 15.64 10.97
N GLN A 21 2.97 15.09 12.11
CA GLN A 21 2.21 15.15 13.36
C GLN A 21 2.55 16.43 14.14
N SER A 22 1.93 17.54 13.76
CA SER A 22 1.63 18.58 14.74
C SER A 22 0.46 19.45 14.26
N ASN A 23 -0.62 19.41 15.06
CA ASN A 23 -1.72 20.37 15.17
C ASN A 23 -2.87 20.23 14.16
N GLU A 24 -3.96 19.54 14.57
CA GLU A 24 -5.26 20.13 14.96
C GLU A 24 -6.34 19.02 15.09
N ASP A 25 -7.18 19.13 16.12
CA ASP A 25 -8.29 18.27 16.59
C ASP A 25 -8.04 16.79 16.98
N ASN A 26 -7.82 16.57 18.28
CA ASN A 26 -7.65 15.27 18.93
C ASN A 26 -8.99 14.59 19.28
N THR A 27 -9.85 14.39 18.29
CA THR A 27 -10.80 13.26 18.33
C THR A 27 -10.42 12.31 17.22
N VAL A 28 -9.79 11.19 17.58
CA VAL A 28 -9.56 10.08 16.65
C VAL A 28 -10.94 9.48 16.35
N GLY A 29 -11.63 10.05 15.36
CA GLY A 29 -12.92 9.58 14.88
C GLY A 29 -12.77 8.66 13.66
N PRO A 30 -13.84 7.93 13.29
CA PRO A 30 -13.84 7.05 12.12
C PRO A 30 -13.40 7.74 10.82
N LEU A 31 -13.77 9.01 10.62
CA LEU A 31 -13.36 9.78 9.45
C LEU A 31 -11.84 9.98 9.37
N SER A 32 -11.21 10.39 10.48
CA SER A 32 -9.76 10.57 10.56
C SER A 32 -9.03 9.25 10.31
N LEU A 33 -9.54 8.14 10.86
CA LEU A 33 -8.99 6.80 10.66
C LEU A 33 -9.05 6.37 9.19
N LEU A 34 -10.18 6.57 8.51
CA LEU A 34 -10.32 6.23 7.09
C LEU A 34 -9.42 7.06 6.17
N LYS A 35 -9.28 8.37 6.44
CA LYS A 35 -8.31 9.22 5.73
C LYS A 35 -6.89 8.68 5.86
N GLN A 36 -6.53 8.16 7.04
CA GLN A 36 -5.23 7.52 7.25
C GLN A 36 -5.09 6.18 6.51
N VAL A 37 -6.17 5.42 6.29
CA VAL A 37 -6.14 4.22 5.43
C VAL A 37 -5.78 4.62 4.00
N VAL A 38 -6.45 5.64 3.45
CA VAL A 38 -6.19 6.13 2.08
C VAL A 38 -4.76 6.63 1.95
N GLN A 39 -4.27 7.40 2.92
CA GLN A 39 -2.87 7.85 2.94
C GLN A 39 -1.89 6.66 2.96
N SER A 40 -2.15 5.68 3.83
CA SER A 40 -1.32 4.49 3.95
C SER A 40 -1.29 3.67 2.65
N GLN A 41 -2.39 3.69 1.88
CA GLN A 41 -2.47 3.05 0.56
C GLN A 41 -1.71 3.81 -0.53
N SER A 42 -1.70 5.14 -0.46
CA SER A 42 -0.81 5.95 -1.32
C SER A 42 0.65 5.57 -1.09
N THR A 43 1.08 5.53 0.18
CA THR A 43 2.45 5.09 0.53
C THR A 43 2.72 3.67 0.05
N ARG A 44 1.75 2.76 0.16
CA ARG A 44 1.90 1.39 -0.35
C ARG A 44 2.10 1.35 -1.87
N ALA A 45 1.35 2.16 -2.62
CA ALA A 45 1.50 2.24 -4.07
C ALA A 45 2.88 2.75 -4.49
N GLU A 46 3.41 3.75 -3.78
CA GLU A 46 4.79 4.25 -3.99
C GLU A 46 5.83 3.14 -3.72
N LEU A 47 5.68 2.37 -2.63
CA LEU A 47 6.57 1.26 -2.32
C LEU A 47 6.55 0.17 -3.40
N TYR A 48 5.36 -0.15 -3.95
CA TYR A 48 5.26 -1.06 -5.09
C TYR A 48 5.98 -0.52 -6.32
N HIS A 49 5.79 0.76 -6.64
CA HIS A 49 6.45 1.38 -7.78
C HIS A 49 7.97 1.31 -7.67
N GLU A 50 8.53 1.66 -6.52
CA GLU A 50 9.98 1.63 -6.28
C GLU A 50 10.55 0.20 -6.33
N TYR A 51 9.80 -0.77 -5.78
CA TYR A 51 10.17 -2.17 -5.85
C TYR A 51 10.15 -2.72 -7.28
N GLU A 52 9.10 -2.43 -8.05
CA GLU A 52 8.97 -2.85 -9.44
C GLU A 52 10.04 -2.21 -10.33
N LEU A 53 10.28 -0.91 -10.16
CA LEU A 53 11.32 -0.17 -10.88
C LEU A 53 12.72 -0.75 -10.63
N ALA A 54 13.07 -0.99 -9.37
CA ALA A 54 14.37 -1.57 -9.02
C ALA A 54 14.55 -2.97 -9.63
N PHE A 55 13.48 -3.77 -9.66
CA PHE A 55 13.51 -5.09 -10.27
C PHE A 55 13.72 -5.01 -11.79
N GLU A 56 13.03 -4.11 -12.47
CA GLU A 56 13.23 -3.85 -13.91
C GLU A 56 14.66 -3.37 -14.20
N GLU A 57 15.18 -2.45 -13.40
CA GLU A 57 16.56 -1.96 -13.53
C GLU A 57 17.59 -3.07 -13.32
N TYR A 58 17.32 -4.01 -12.41
CA TYR A 58 18.15 -5.20 -12.22
C TYR A 58 18.12 -6.13 -13.43
N LEU A 59 16.93 -6.41 -14.01
CA LEU A 59 16.82 -7.22 -15.23
C LEU A 59 17.51 -6.58 -16.43
N ASP A 60 17.51 -5.25 -16.51
CA ASP A 60 18.23 -4.47 -17.53
C ASP A 60 19.74 -4.38 -17.27
N GLY A 61 20.22 -4.86 -16.12
CA GLY A 61 21.63 -4.78 -15.72
C GLY A 61 22.10 -3.37 -15.34
N LYS A 62 21.16 -2.45 -15.03
CA LYS A 62 21.46 -1.08 -14.59
C LYS A 62 21.91 -1.02 -13.13
N ILE A 63 21.42 -1.93 -12.30
CA ILE A 63 21.81 -2.07 -10.89
C ILE A 63 22.29 -3.49 -10.60
N GLN A 64 23.17 -3.63 -9.60
CA GLN A 64 23.69 -4.93 -9.16
C GLN A 64 22.74 -5.62 -8.17
N ALA A 65 22.96 -6.91 -7.93
CA ALA A 65 22.14 -7.70 -7.01
C ALA A 65 22.17 -7.14 -5.57
N GLU A 66 23.30 -6.58 -5.15
CA GLU A 66 23.46 -5.95 -3.84
C GLU A 66 22.61 -4.68 -3.71
N GLU A 67 22.53 -3.87 -4.77
CA GLU A 67 21.68 -2.68 -4.82
C GLU A 67 20.19 -3.06 -4.81
N LEU A 68 19.81 -4.07 -5.60
CA LEU A 68 18.46 -4.62 -5.56
C LEU A 68 18.12 -5.11 -4.14
N SER A 69 19.00 -5.89 -3.51
CA SER A 69 18.77 -6.41 -2.15
C SER A 69 18.57 -5.30 -1.12
N LEU A 70 19.26 -4.17 -1.26
CA LEU A 70 19.07 -3.01 -0.39
C LEU A 70 17.66 -2.42 -0.56
N ILE A 71 17.23 -2.23 -1.81
CA ILE A 71 15.90 -1.68 -2.12
C ILE A 71 14.80 -2.64 -1.65
N VAL A 72 14.94 -3.95 -1.88
CA VAL A 72 14.00 -4.95 -1.37
C VAL A 72 13.89 -4.89 0.15
N GLY A 73 15.01 -4.71 0.87
CA GLY A 73 14.99 -4.52 2.33
C GLY A 73 14.17 -3.29 2.75
N ILE A 74 14.44 -2.14 2.12
CA ILE A 74 13.74 -0.89 2.39
C ILE A 74 12.24 -1.00 2.10
N THR A 75 11.86 -1.54 0.94
CA THR A 75 10.45 -1.64 0.56
C THR A 75 9.71 -2.68 1.41
N THR A 76 10.35 -3.78 1.81
CA THR A 76 9.80 -4.75 2.75
C THR A 76 9.49 -4.12 4.10
N ASP A 77 10.42 -3.35 4.65
CA ASP A 77 10.19 -2.62 5.91
C ASP A 77 9.06 -1.59 5.76
N GLY A 78 9.00 -0.89 4.62
CA GLY A 78 7.90 0.02 4.29
C GLY A 78 6.54 -0.70 4.25
N PHE A 79 6.45 -1.84 3.55
CA PHE A 79 5.23 -2.63 3.50
C PHE A 79 4.80 -3.12 4.88
N ASN A 80 5.74 -3.53 5.72
CA ASN A 80 5.48 -3.94 7.10
C ASN A 80 4.92 -2.78 7.92
N GLN A 81 5.52 -1.59 7.85
CA GLN A 81 5.06 -0.41 8.58
C GLN A 81 3.64 0.01 8.15
N VAL A 82 3.36 0.03 6.85
CA VAL A 82 2.02 0.33 6.33
C VAL A 82 1.01 -0.69 6.82
N SER A 83 1.36 -1.98 6.80
CA SER A 83 0.46 -3.06 7.24
C SER A 83 0.16 -2.97 8.74
N LEU A 84 1.18 -2.73 9.58
CA LEU A 84 1.00 -2.50 11.01
C LEU A 84 0.11 -1.30 11.29
N ARG A 85 0.29 -0.19 10.56
CA ARG A 85 -0.54 1.00 10.70
C ARG A 85 -2.00 0.72 10.38
N ILE A 86 -2.28 0.06 9.25
CA ILE A 86 -3.66 -0.25 8.85
C ILE A 86 -4.31 -1.27 9.80
N ASN A 87 -3.57 -2.26 10.32
CA ASN A 87 -4.09 -3.15 11.36
C ASN A 87 -4.43 -2.39 12.65
N GLY A 88 -3.62 -1.40 13.01
CA GLY A 88 -3.94 -0.49 14.12
C GLY A 88 -5.23 0.28 13.91
N ILE A 89 -5.46 0.77 12.68
CA ILE A 89 -6.69 1.46 12.29
C ILE A 89 -7.90 0.51 12.34
N GLU A 90 -7.78 -0.70 11.80
CA GLU A 90 -8.83 -1.72 11.87
C GLU A 90 -9.27 -2.00 13.31
N ASN A 91 -8.31 -2.22 14.21
CA ASN A 91 -8.58 -2.46 15.63
C ASN A 91 -9.27 -1.24 16.29
N ALA A 92 -8.84 -0.02 15.96
CA ALA A 92 -9.45 1.19 16.48
C ALA A 92 -10.91 1.35 16.02
N LEU A 93 -11.20 1.04 14.75
CA LEU A 93 -12.56 1.06 14.20
C LEU A 93 -13.47 0.04 14.90
N GLN A 94 -12.97 -1.18 15.18
CA GLN A 94 -13.71 -2.18 15.94
C GLN A 94 -14.04 -1.71 17.37
N MET A 95 -13.08 -1.05 18.04
CA MET A 95 -13.31 -0.49 19.38
C MET A 95 -14.32 0.66 19.39
N MET A 96 -14.63 1.24 18.23
CA MET A 96 -15.65 2.28 18.04
C MET A 96 -16.98 1.73 17.49
N ASP A 97 -17.16 0.40 17.53
CA ASP A 97 -18.32 -0.31 16.98
C ASP A 97 -18.56 -0.03 15.47
N GLN A 98 -17.49 0.30 14.73
CA GLN A 98 -17.53 0.53 13.28
C GLN A 98 -17.21 -0.76 12.50
N ASP A 99 -17.95 -1.83 12.79
CA ASP A 99 -17.65 -3.18 12.29
C ASP A 99 -17.61 -3.27 10.75
N SER A 100 -18.52 -2.57 10.06
CA SER A 100 -18.56 -2.54 8.60
C SER A 100 -17.27 -1.97 8.01
N ILE A 101 -16.84 -0.81 8.53
CA ILE A 101 -15.64 -0.09 8.07
C ILE A 101 -14.37 -0.88 8.42
N ALA A 102 -14.33 -1.49 9.61
CA ALA A 102 -13.24 -2.38 9.99
C ALA A 102 -13.15 -3.60 9.04
N ALA A 103 -14.29 -4.18 8.65
CA ALA A 103 -14.31 -5.29 7.70
C ALA A 103 -13.80 -4.90 6.31
N LEU A 104 -14.11 -3.68 5.82
CA LEU A 104 -13.54 -3.16 4.57
C LEU A 104 -12.02 -3.01 4.67
N THR A 105 -11.54 -2.47 5.79
CA THR A 105 -10.10 -2.29 6.07
C THR A 105 -9.36 -3.62 6.10
N ARG A 106 -9.96 -4.66 6.70
CA ARG A 106 -9.42 -6.03 6.71
C ARG A 106 -9.36 -6.62 5.29
N GLN A 107 -10.45 -6.54 4.54
CA GLN A 107 -10.50 -7.05 3.16
C GLN A 107 -9.44 -6.40 2.30
N LEU A 108 -9.21 -5.09 2.47
CA LEU A 108 -8.15 -4.36 1.79
C LEU A 108 -6.75 -4.93 2.11
N GLN A 109 -6.45 -5.23 3.38
CA GLN A 109 -5.18 -5.86 3.77
C GLN A 109 -5.03 -7.26 3.16
N GLU A 110 -6.09 -8.07 3.15
CA GLU A 110 -6.06 -9.41 2.60
C GLU A 110 -5.74 -9.39 1.10
N ARG A 111 -6.38 -8.49 0.34
CA ARG A 111 -6.12 -8.34 -1.10
C ARG A 111 -4.72 -7.80 -1.39
N GLU A 112 -4.23 -6.88 -0.57
CA GLU A 112 -2.86 -6.36 -0.69
C GLU A 112 -1.83 -7.45 -0.39
N ARG A 113 -2.08 -8.31 0.60
CA ARG A 113 -1.23 -9.47 0.89
C ARG A 113 -1.22 -10.45 -0.29
N GLU A 114 -2.37 -10.76 -0.87
CA GLU A 114 -2.48 -11.60 -2.07
C GLU A 114 -1.73 -10.99 -3.26
N LYS A 115 -1.86 -9.67 -3.47
CA LYS A 115 -1.15 -8.93 -4.52
C LYS A 115 0.36 -9.05 -4.36
N LEU A 116 0.89 -8.81 -3.15
CA LEU A 116 2.32 -8.95 -2.86
C LEU A 116 2.84 -10.36 -3.16
N GLN A 117 2.08 -11.40 -2.77
CA GLN A 117 2.43 -12.79 -3.03
C GLN A 117 2.51 -13.08 -4.54
N LEU A 118 1.57 -12.58 -5.33
CA LEU A 118 1.61 -12.72 -6.79
C LEU A 118 2.77 -11.93 -7.42
N THR A 119 3.05 -10.72 -6.94
CA THR A 119 4.19 -9.92 -7.41
C THR A 119 5.51 -10.67 -7.21
N VAL A 120 5.73 -11.28 -6.05
CA VAL A 120 6.94 -12.08 -5.79
C VAL A 120 6.99 -13.31 -6.69
N GLN A 121 5.88 -14.01 -6.90
CA GLN A 121 5.82 -15.17 -7.79
C GLN A 121 6.15 -14.79 -9.24
N LEU A 122 5.62 -13.67 -9.74
CA LEU A 122 5.93 -13.15 -11.08
C LEU A 122 7.42 -12.93 -11.25
N GLN A 123 8.07 -12.32 -10.27
CA GLN A 123 9.50 -12.02 -10.35
C GLN A 123 10.37 -13.26 -10.31
N ILE A 124 10.01 -14.27 -9.51
CA ILE A 124 10.69 -15.58 -9.51
C ILE A 124 10.61 -16.22 -10.90
N GLN A 125 9.44 -16.17 -11.54
CA GLN A 125 9.24 -16.72 -12.88
C GLN A 125 9.99 -15.91 -13.96
N GLN A 126 10.04 -14.59 -13.85
CA GLN A 126 10.79 -13.73 -14.78
C GLN A 126 12.31 -14.00 -14.73
N GLN A 127 12.85 -14.41 -13.58
CA GLN A 127 14.23 -14.86 -13.45
C GLN A 127 14.45 -16.29 -13.98
N GLY A 128 13.47 -17.18 -13.78
CA GLY A 128 13.49 -18.58 -14.21
C GLY A 128 13.07 -18.78 -15.67
N LYS A 129 13.96 -18.54 -16.64
CA LYS A 129 13.70 -18.78 -18.07
C LYS A 129 13.65 -20.28 -18.41
N LEU A 130 12.53 -20.96 -18.15
CA LEU A 130 12.27 -22.37 -18.51
C LEU A 130 11.07 -22.50 -19.45
N ASP A 131 11.04 -23.52 -20.30
CA ASP A 131 9.94 -23.74 -21.27
C ASP A 131 8.55 -23.74 -20.61
N GLY A 132 7.59 -23.03 -21.21
CA GLY A 132 6.21 -22.87 -20.68
C GLY A 132 5.99 -21.69 -19.74
N TRP A 133 7.05 -20.95 -19.37
CA TRP A 133 7.01 -19.79 -18.49
C TRP A 133 6.04 -18.67 -18.93
N GLN A 134 5.90 -18.43 -20.23
CA GLN A 134 5.07 -17.32 -20.74
C GLN A 134 3.59 -17.49 -20.36
N ALA A 135 3.04 -18.69 -20.48
CA ALA A 135 1.64 -18.93 -20.14
C ALA A 135 1.38 -18.78 -18.63
N GLU A 136 2.35 -19.13 -17.80
CA GLU A 136 2.28 -18.95 -16.35
C GLU A 136 2.40 -17.47 -15.97
N LEU A 137 3.30 -16.71 -16.63
CA LEU A 137 3.39 -15.26 -16.44
C LEU A 137 2.09 -14.56 -16.83
N ASP A 138 1.54 -14.86 -18.01
CA ASP A 138 0.29 -14.26 -18.47
C ASP A 138 -0.86 -14.57 -17.48
N ARG A 139 -0.87 -15.78 -16.88
CA ARG A 139 -1.84 -16.15 -15.85
C ARG A 139 -1.66 -15.31 -14.58
N LEU A 140 -0.45 -15.23 -14.05
CA LEU A 140 -0.12 -14.49 -12.84
C LEU A 140 -0.36 -12.98 -13.00
N GLU A 141 -0.05 -12.40 -14.16
CA GLU A 141 -0.34 -10.99 -14.48
C GLU A 141 -1.84 -10.71 -14.53
N LYS A 142 -2.61 -11.62 -15.13
CA LYS A 142 -4.07 -11.52 -15.14
C LYS A 142 -4.66 -11.61 -13.74
N GLU A 143 -4.18 -12.54 -12.91
CA GLU A 143 -4.59 -12.68 -11.52
C GLU A 143 -4.25 -11.41 -10.70
N ARG A 144 -3.04 -10.86 -10.88
CA ARG A 144 -2.63 -9.59 -10.25
C ARG A 144 -3.53 -8.43 -10.67
N THR A 145 -3.88 -8.34 -11.96
CA THR A 145 -4.77 -7.30 -12.49
C THR A 145 -6.17 -7.38 -11.86
N VAL A 146 -6.70 -8.59 -11.69
CA VAL A 146 -7.98 -8.81 -11.01
C VAL A 146 -7.91 -8.37 -9.55
N LEU A 147 -6.81 -8.65 -8.83
CA LEU A 147 -6.65 -8.18 -7.46
C LEU A 147 -6.58 -6.66 -7.36
N ILE A 148 -5.88 -5.99 -8.29
CA ILE A 148 -5.84 -4.53 -8.35
C ILE A 148 -7.25 -3.97 -8.54
N GLY A 149 -8.07 -4.57 -9.40
CA GLY A 149 -9.48 -4.21 -9.56
C GLY A 149 -10.25 -4.28 -8.25
N LYS A 150 -10.15 -5.40 -7.53
CA LYS A 150 -10.81 -5.59 -6.22
C LYS A 150 -10.31 -4.60 -5.15
N ILE A 151 -9.02 -4.30 -5.13
CA ILE A 151 -8.45 -3.28 -4.22
C ILE A 151 -9.07 -1.91 -4.51
N ASN A 152 -9.17 -1.54 -5.79
CA ASN A 152 -9.77 -0.27 -6.18
C ASN A 152 -11.25 -0.19 -5.82
N GLU A 153 -12.01 -1.28 -5.99
CA GLU A 153 -13.41 -1.36 -5.54
C GLU A 153 -13.53 -1.08 -4.04
N ILE A 154 -12.72 -1.74 -3.21
CA ILE A 154 -12.72 -1.52 -1.75
C ILE A 154 -12.32 -0.08 -1.40
N LEU A 155 -11.34 0.50 -2.12
CA LEU A 155 -10.96 1.90 -1.93
C LEU A 155 -12.08 2.87 -2.33
N MET A 156 -12.87 2.55 -3.35
CA MET A 156 -14.05 3.35 -3.70
C MET A 156 -15.10 3.30 -2.60
N GLU A 157 -15.35 2.13 -2.01
CA GLU A 157 -16.25 1.98 -0.86
C GLU A 157 -15.75 2.78 0.35
N ILE A 158 -14.46 2.69 0.68
CA ILE A 158 -13.85 3.50 1.75
C ILE A 158 -14.02 5.01 1.49
N ASN A 159 -13.85 5.46 0.24
CA ASN A 159 -14.04 6.87 -0.11
C ASN A 159 -15.51 7.30 -0.03
N ALA A 160 -16.46 6.40 -0.31
CA ALA A 160 -17.88 6.65 -0.09
C ALA A 160 -18.17 6.87 1.40
N GLU A 161 -17.67 5.98 2.27
CA GLU A 161 -17.78 6.10 3.74
C GLU A 161 -17.17 7.41 4.26
N ILE A 162 -15.99 7.81 3.74
CA ILE A 162 -15.38 9.12 4.05
C ILE A 162 -16.32 10.27 3.68
N SER A 163 -16.96 10.20 2.52
CA SER A 163 -17.85 11.25 2.03
C SER A 163 -19.09 11.36 2.92
N GLU A 164 -19.71 10.24 3.28
CA GLU A 164 -20.87 10.19 4.17
C GLU A 164 -20.56 10.74 5.57
N LEU A 165 -19.44 10.31 6.17
CA LEU A 165 -18.99 10.79 7.47
C LEU A 165 -18.68 12.28 7.46
N THR A 166 -18.07 12.80 6.37
CA THR A 166 -17.80 14.23 6.22
C THR A 166 -19.11 15.04 6.20
N MET A 167 -20.12 14.58 5.45
CA MET A 167 -21.43 15.25 5.41
C MET A 167 -22.14 15.21 6.76
N ALA A 168 -22.00 14.12 7.52
CA ALA A 168 -22.57 14.01 8.86
C ALA A 168 -21.94 14.99 9.87
N GLU A 169 -20.61 15.16 9.82
CA GLU A 169 -19.89 16.14 10.66
C GLU A 169 -20.31 17.58 10.31
N ASP A 170 -20.38 17.95 9.03
CA ASP A 170 -20.77 19.29 8.57
C ASP A 170 -22.20 19.67 9.02
N MET A 171 -23.14 18.71 9.00
CA MET A 171 -24.50 18.94 9.49
C MET A 171 -24.56 19.09 11.02
N SER A 172 -23.67 18.44 11.76
CA SER A 172 -23.64 18.50 13.22
C SER A 172 -23.12 19.84 13.77
N VAL A 173 -22.26 20.53 13.00
CA VAL A 173 -21.70 21.85 13.35
C VAL A 173 -22.66 23.01 13.01
N SER A 174 -23.67 22.75 12.18
CA SER A 174 -24.62 23.77 11.69
C SER A 174 -25.89 23.90 12.55
N VAL A 175 -25.98 23.22 13.70
CA VAL A 175 -27.11 23.24 14.65
C VAL A 175 -26.71 23.92 15.94
#